data_AF-A0A9E7KLY6-F1
#
_entry.id   AF-A0A9E7KLY6-F1
#
_cell.length_a   1.000
_cell.length_b   1.000
_cell.length_c   1.000
_cell.angle_alpha   90.00
_cell.angle_beta   90.00
_cell.angle_gamma   90.00
#
_symmetry.space_group_name_H-M   'P 1'
#
loop_
_entity.id
_entity.type
_entity.pdbx_description
1 polymer ?
#
loop_
_entity_poly.entity_id
_entity_poly.type
_entity_poly.pdbx_seq_one_letter_code
_entity_poly.pdbx_strand_id
1 'polypeptide(L)'
;MLCFGGSTGSSTRRAVATPSFPLPADPEEDEEGISGRRWRNRDAPTTSAAESVATSPASSTINLSREYTHAVTTSSFQEIWSKIHCDQCEGEVEWWDEEEMTNLATEVVEEGAPPSSSRMIGQFLRPDRTSIEEALRGAPPTRLARLVSDYFDGSEYTSRFCLSLVRAVRRARSLYAPIGDLIDLLPASTTVDGFPPRLTEAECDLAFDRLLEFDRLGNPFTAPSSDGSCSFQGLRGTFAELKQQLELRLLKASRRYRLMCCATRGSGACLIVSTIGLAVTGVVLATHALVTLVAAPALLPGGCHRMIDVPGLRKRQRDYIDQLEAASRGVYVINNDLDTIDRLVARLHATVESDRVLVRLGLESGKDQQHPIQEVLHHLRKNHPSFLHQLEDLEEHVCLYFLAVNHARFLLFRQIQQQPPPP
;
A
#
# COMPACT_ATOMS: atom_id res chain seq x y z
N MET A 1 24.77 25.56 73.40
CA MET A 1 24.94 26.53 72.29
C MET A 1 24.61 25.75 71.02
N LEU A 2 23.30 25.62 70.71
CA LEU A 2 22.60 26.28 69.57
C LEU A 2 23.09 25.77 68.20
N CYS A 3 22.30 25.43 67.19
CA CYS A 3 20.91 25.00 66.95
C CYS A 3 20.83 24.72 65.43
N PHE A 4 20.01 23.74 65.03
CA PHE A 4 19.24 23.58 63.78
C PHE A 4 19.69 24.15 62.41
N GLY A 5 19.52 23.31 61.39
CA GLY A 5 19.31 23.74 59.99
C GLY A 5 19.11 22.56 59.03
N GLY A 6 17.89 22.05 58.92
CA GLY A 6 17.52 21.10 57.86
C GLY A 6 17.30 21.81 56.53
N SER A 7 17.60 21.15 55.43
CA SER A 7 17.08 21.52 54.12
C SER A 7 16.86 20.27 53.27
N THR A 8 15.59 20.06 52.92
CA THR A 8 15.04 19.06 52.02
C THR A 8 15.31 19.47 50.57
N GLY A 9 16.10 18.68 49.83
CA GLY A 9 16.26 18.82 48.38
C GLY A 9 15.23 17.95 47.65
N SER A 10 14.19 18.59 47.12
CA SER A 10 13.12 17.96 46.36
C SER A 10 13.57 17.50 44.97
N SER A 11 13.21 16.26 44.65
CA SER A 11 13.34 15.64 43.32
C SER A 11 12.38 16.33 42.35
N THR A 12 12.91 17.08 41.38
CA THR A 12 12.13 17.62 40.26
C THR A 12 12.30 16.70 39.05
N ARG A 13 11.34 15.79 38.86
CA ARG A 13 11.10 15.14 37.57
C ARG A 13 10.67 16.22 36.57
N ARG A 14 11.46 16.43 35.53
CA ARG A 14 11.07 17.23 34.36
C ARG A 14 9.99 16.44 33.60
N ALA A 15 8.76 16.93 33.63
CA ALA A 15 7.68 16.41 32.81
C ALA A 15 8.01 16.69 31.34
N VAL A 16 8.04 15.64 30.53
CA VAL A 16 8.10 15.73 29.06
C VAL A 16 6.71 16.15 28.59
N ALA A 17 6.64 17.31 27.92
CA ALA A 17 5.41 17.81 27.34
C ALA A 17 5.02 16.95 26.12
N THR A 18 3.87 16.30 26.20
CA THR A 18 3.15 15.73 25.05
C THR A 18 2.66 16.85 24.14
N PRO A 19 2.87 16.80 22.82
CA PRO A 19 2.24 17.74 21.90
C PRO A 19 0.75 17.41 21.80
N SER A 20 -0.09 18.37 22.22
CA SER A 20 -1.54 18.35 22.07
C SER A 20 -1.91 18.86 20.67
N PHE A 21 -2.47 17.98 19.84
CA PHE A 21 -3.08 18.35 18.56
C PHE A 21 -4.50 18.91 18.78
N PRO A 22 -4.95 19.91 18.00
CA PRO A 22 -6.31 20.44 18.10
C PRO A 22 -7.33 19.42 17.61
N LEU A 23 -8.45 19.29 18.33
CA LEU A 23 -9.65 18.58 17.85
C LEU A 23 -10.26 19.35 16.66
N PRO A 24 -10.80 18.65 15.65
CA PRO A 24 -11.50 19.30 14.54
C PRO A 24 -12.81 19.92 15.04
N ALA A 25 -13.03 21.18 14.67
CA ALA A 25 -14.28 21.89 14.87
C ALA A 25 -15.38 21.31 13.96
N ASP A 26 -16.61 21.29 14.47
CA ASP A 26 -17.81 20.92 13.70
C ASP A 26 -18.01 21.87 12.49
N PRO A 27 -18.53 21.37 11.36
CA PRO A 27 -18.70 22.20 10.17
C PRO A 27 -19.91 23.13 10.33
N GLU A 28 -19.65 24.43 10.38
CA GLU A 28 -20.66 25.46 10.09
C GLU A 28 -20.96 25.45 8.59
N GLU A 29 -22.26 25.40 8.27
CA GLU A 29 -22.80 25.53 6.93
C GLU A 29 -22.69 26.99 6.49
N ASP A 30 -21.94 27.26 5.42
CA ASP A 30 -22.10 28.48 4.64
C ASP A 30 -22.06 28.14 3.14
N GLU A 31 -23.23 28.25 2.52
CA GLU A 31 -23.40 28.30 1.07
C GLU A 31 -22.79 29.60 0.52
N GLU A 32 -21.97 29.52 -0.53
CA GLU A 32 -22.17 30.30 -1.75
C GLU A 32 -21.15 29.96 -2.86
N GLY A 33 -21.67 29.54 -4.01
CA GLY A 33 -21.21 30.01 -5.33
C GLY A 33 -19.95 29.41 -5.96
N ILE A 34 -20.01 28.19 -6.51
CA ILE A 34 -19.09 27.77 -7.59
C ILE A 34 -19.86 27.29 -8.82
N SER A 35 -19.75 28.07 -9.89
CA SER A 35 -20.23 27.76 -11.23
C SER A 35 -19.23 26.87 -12.00
N GLY A 36 -19.71 25.72 -12.50
CA GLY A 36 -19.33 25.08 -13.77
C GLY A 36 -17.89 24.54 -13.92
N ARG A 37 -17.66 23.26 -14.19
CA ARG A 37 -18.05 22.60 -15.45
C ARG A 37 -18.21 21.09 -15.26
N ARG A 38 -19.44 20.62 -15.50
CA ARG A 38 -19.86 19.21 -15.53
C ARG A 38 -19.91 18.71 -16.97
N TRP A 39 -19.24 17.60 -17.26
CA TRP A 39 -19.37 16.85 -18.50
C TRP A 39 -20.80 16.30 -18.64
N ARG A 40 -21.46 16.60 -19.77
CA ARG A 40 -22.84 16.19 -20.09
C ARG A 40 -22.80 15.15 -21.20
N ASN A 41 -23.39 13.97 -20.96
CA ASN A 41 -23.78 13.02 -22.02
C ASN A 41 -25.32 13.05 -22.18
N ARG A 42 -25.76 12.77 -23.41
CA ARG A 42 -27.03 13.08 -24.09
C ARG A 42 -28.34 12.43 -23.56
N ASP A 43 -29.42 13.17 -23.83
CA ASP A 43 -30.88 12.93 -23.94
C ASP A 43 -31.37 11.48 -24.22
N ALA A 44 -32.30 10.86 -23.44
CA ALA A 44 -33.80 10.98 -23.36
C ALA A 44 -34.56 10.06 -24.38
N PRO A 45 -35.76 9.47 -24.11
CA PRO A 45 -36.95 10.18 -23.63
C PRO A 45 -37.84 9.49 -22.56
N THR A 46 -38.74 10.33 -22.05
CA THR A 46 -39.76 10.22 -20.99
C THR A 46 -40.88 9.20 -21.26
N THR A 47 -41.31 8.47 -20.22
CA THR A 47 -42.74 8.14 -20.01
C THR A 47 -43.03 7.86 -18.52
N SER A 48 -44.15 8.40 -18.04
CA SER A 48 -44.68 8.32 -16.68
C SER A 48 -45.36 6.98 -16.37
N ALA A 49 -45.25 6.49 -15.13
CA ALA A 49 -46.33 5.86 -14.35
C ALA A 49 -45.78 5.36 -13.01
N ALA A 50 -46.70 5.17 -12.07
CA ALA A 50 -46.52 5.06 -10.63
C ALA A 50 -46.00 3.70 -10.12
N GLU A 51 -45.84 3.67 -8.78
CA GLU A 51 -45.79 2.47 -7.91
C GLU A 51 -44.56 1.56 -8.01
N SER A 52 -43.69 1.65 -6.99
CA SER A 52 -43.70 0.69 -5.88
C SER A 52 -42.43 0.85 -5.06
N VAL A 53 -42.60 0.94 -3.74
CA VAL A 53 -41.51 0.83 -2.77
C VAL A 53 -40.99 -0.60 -2.85
N ALA A 54 -39.96 -0.81 -3.66
CA ALA A 54 -39.14 -2.00 -3.66
C ALA A 54 -37.81 -1.62 -3.01
N THR A 55 -37.66 -1.98 -1.74
CA THR A 55 -36.42 -1.91 -0.97
C THR A 55 -35.38 -2.76 -1.69
N SER A 56 -34.61 -2.14 -2.57
CA SER A 56 -33.43 -2.76 -3.16
C SER A 56 -32.33 -2.81 -2.09
N PRO A 57 -31.61 -3.93 -1.91
CA PRO A 57 -30.53 -3.98 -0.96
C PRO A 57 -29.47 -3.00 -1.42
N ALA A 58 -29.12 -2.04 -0.56
CA ALA A 58 -28.04 -1.11 -0.81
C ALA A 58 -26.81 -1.92 -1.21
N SER A 59 -26.38 -1.76 -2.47
CA SER A 59 -25.04 -2.12 -2.89
C SER A 59 -24.12 -1.40 -1.91
N SER A 60 -23.43 -2.15 -1.06
CA SER A 60 -22.48 -1.62 -0.08
C SER A 60 -21.36 -0.94 -0.85
N THR A 61 -21.58 0.32 -1.21
CA THR A 61 -20.61 1.13 -1.92
C THR A 61 -19.51 1.39 -0.92
N ILE A 62 -18.39 0.66 -1.09
CA ILE A 62 -17.22 0.78 -0.24
C ILE A 62 -16.80 2.25 -0.28
N ASN A 63 -16.83 2.92 0.87
CA ASN A 63 -16.39 4.30 0.98
C ASN A 63 -14.86 4.29 0.99
N LEU A 64 -14.26 4.44 -0.20
CA LEU A 64 -12.82 4.38 -0.38
C LEU A 64 -12.08 5.42 0.48
N SER A 65 -12.65 6.61 0.65
CA SER A 65 -12.08 7.66 1.51
C SER A 65 -11.99 7.20 2.96
N ARG A 66 -13.05 6.55 3.48
CA ARG A 66 -13.04 6.00 4.84
C ARG A 66 -12.01 4.88 5.01
N GLU A 67 -11.90 3.98 4.05
CA GLU A 67 -10.91 2.88 4.09
C GLU A 67 -9.48 3.44 4.04
N TYR A 68 -9.26 4.46 3.22
CA TYR A 68 -7.98 5.17 3.14
C TYR A 68 -7.60 5.83 4.46
N THR A 69 -8.51 6.63 5.03
CA THR A 69 -8.29 7.29 6.34
C THR A 69 -8.03 6.27 7.44
N HIS A 70 -8.72 5.12 7.40
CA HIS A 70 -8.46 4.04 8.35
C HIS A 70 -7.07 3.42 8.17
N ALA A 71 -6.60 3.24 6.93
CA ALA A 71 -5.28 2.67 6.66
C ALA A 71 -4.14 3.52 7.24
N VAL A 72 -4.20 4.84 7.05
CA VAL A 72 -3.14 5.79 7.47
C VAL A 72 -3.14 6.07 8.98
N THR A 73 -4.23 5.73 9.67
CA THR A 73 -4.34 5.86 11.14
C THR A 73 -3.94 4.59 11.89
N THR A 74 -3.57 3.51 11.19
CA THR A 74 -3.15 2.26 11.83
C THR A 74 -1.80 2.37 12.53
N SER A 75 -1.59 1.60 13.61
CA SER A 75 -0.31 1.55 14.32
C SER A 75 0.84 1.05 13.43
N SER A 76 0.56 0.12 12.52
CA SER A 76 1.52 -0.36 11.53
C SER A 76 1.94 0.72 10.54
N PHE A 77 1.00 1.59 10.13
CA PHE A 77 1.33 2.74 9.30
C PHE A 77 2.26 3.68 10.06
N GLN A 78 1.89 4.04 11.29
CA GLN A 78 2.66 4.96 12.13
C GLN A 78 4.06 4.40 12.45
N GLU A 79 4.21 3.08 12.62
CA GLU A 79 5.51 2.43 12.77
C GLU A 79 6.38 2.62 11.52
N ILE A 80 5.85 2.36 10.33
CA ILE A 80 6.59 2.53 9.07
C ILE A 80 6.91 4.00 8.81
N TRP A 81 5.93 4.88 9.00
CA TRP A 81 6.07 6.32 8.87
C TRP A 81 7.17 6.84 9.80
N SER A 82 7.16 6.44 11.07
CA SER A 82 8.20 6.82 12.02
C SER A 82 9.58 6.33 11.59
N LYS A 83 9.74 5.08 11.12
CA LYS A 83 11.04 4.59 10.60
C LYS A 83 11.54 5.40 9.40
N ILE A 84 10.64 5.77 8.49
CA ILE A 84 10.96 6.64 7.34
C ILE A 84 11.41 8.02 7.80
N HIS A 85 10.91 8.54 8.93
CA HIS A 85 11.22 9.88 9.43
C HIS A 85 12.29 9.91 10.54
N CYS A 86 12.61 8.78 11.18
CA CYS A 86 13.50 8.69 12.34
C CYS A 86 14.99 8.61 11.96
N ASP A 87 15.31 8.38 10.68
CA ASP A 87 16.67 8.38 10.12
C ASP A 87 17.35 9.77 10.12
N GLN A 88 16.83 10.73 10.90
CA GLN A 88 17.45 12.02 11.18
C GLN A 88 18.56 11.95 12.24
N CYS A 89 18.75 10.79 12.89
CA CYS A 89 19.66 10.64 14.02
C CYS A 89 20.53 9.39 13.91
N GLU A 90 21.44 9.30 12.94
CA GLU A 90 22.77 8.67 13.09
C GLU A 90 23.57 8.86 11.79
N GLY A 91 24.84 9.24 11.94
CA GLY A 91 25.64 9.91 10.92
C GLY A 91 25.93 9.11 9.66
N GLU A 92 26.37 9.86 8.64
CA GLU A 92 27.17 9.42 7.48
C GLU A 92 27.21 7.91 7.26
N VAL A 93 26.08 7.34 6.86
CA VAL A 93 26.13 6.09 6.11
C VAL A 93 26.45 6.55 4.68
N GLU A 94 27.61 6.17 4.16
CA GLU A 94 27.92 6.29 2.73
C GLU A 94 26.75 5.68 1.95
N TRP A 95 25.97 6.54 1.29
CA TRP A 95 24.79 6.19 0.52
C TRP A 95 25.12 6.40 -0.96
N TRP A 96 25.04 5.32 -1.73
CA TRP A 96 24.85 5.21 -3.19
C TRP A 96 25.20 6.48 -3.97
N ASP A 97 26.33 6.45 -4.67
CA ASP A 97 26.68 7.46 -5.67
C ASP A 97 25.54 7.63 -6.69
N GLU A 98 25.38 8.82 -7.27
CA GLU A 98 24.30 9.12 -8.25
C GLU A 98 24.28 8.15 -9.45
N GLU A 99 25.42 7.52 -9.74
CA GLU A 99 25.63 6.47 -10.74
C GLU A 99 24.90 5.15 -10.40
N GLU A 100 24.71 4.85 -9.11
CA GLU A 100 24.08 3.62 -8.64
C GLU A 100 22.53 3.73 -8.66
N MET A 101 21.98 4.94 -8.53
CA MET A 101 20.55 5.22 -8.76
C MET A 101 20.15 5.05 -10.23
N THR A 102 21.08 5.34 -11.15
CA THR A 102 20.92 5.09 -12.59
C THR A 102 21.11 3.61 -12.92
N ASN A 103 22.06 2.92 -12.27
CA ASN A 103 22.26 1.46 -12.45
C ASN A 103 21.11 0.61 -11.86
N LEU A 104 20.42 1.08 -10.81
CA LEU A 104 19.18 0.43 -10.35
C LEU A 104 18.07 0.53 -11.41
N ALA A 105 17.95 1.63 -12.14
CA ALA A 105 16.97 1.74 -13.23
C ALA A 105 17.38 0.96 -14.50
N THR A 106 18.64 0.50 -14.57
CA THR A 106 19.24 -0.12 -15.75
C THR A 106 19.76 -1.51 -15.36
N GLU A 107 18.91 -2.52 -15.40
CA GLU A 107 19.23 -3.90 -14.97
C GLU A 107 20.64 -4.37 -15.36
N VAL A 108 21.47 -4.66 -14.36
CA VAL A 108 22.31 -5.86 -14.32
C VAL A 108 22.26 -6.42 -12.91
N VAL A 109 21.85 -7.68 -12.80
CA VAL A 109 21.97 -8.51 -11.61
C VAL A 109 23.45 -8.68 -11.29
N GLU A 110 24.06 -7.78 -10.53
CA GLU A 110 25.28 -8.09 -9.80
C GLU A 110 24.93 -8.59 -8.40
N GLU A 111 25.38 -9.82 -8.12
CA GLU A 111 25.35 -10.41 -6.79
C GLU A 111 26.22 -9.57 -5.83
N GLY A 112 25.57 -8.74 -5.00
CA GLY A 112 26.25 -8.15 -3.85
C GLY A 112 25.77 -6.77 -3.46
N ALA A 113 24.48 -6.62 -3.12
CA ALA A 113 24.04 -5.39 -2.47
C ALA A 113 24.86 -5.13 -1.19
N PRO A 114 25.36 -3.90 -0.94
CA PRO A 114 26.18 -3.63 0.22
C PRO A 114 25.44 -3.96 1.53
N PRO A 115 26.15 -4.47 2.56
CA PRO A 115 25.54 -4.99 3.79
C PRO A 115 24.70 -3.95 4.55
N SER A 116 25.00 -2.66 4.41
CA SER A 116 24.23 -1.54 4.96
C SER A 116 22.82 -1.45 4.35
N SER A 117 22.70 -1.60 3.02
CA SER A 117 21.44 -1.54 2.28
C SER A 117 20.52 -2.71 2.61
N SER A 118 21.07 -3.93 2.69
CA SER A 118 20.30 -5.11 3.12
C SER A 118 19.80 -4.98 4.56
N ARG A 119 20.63 -4.43 5.46
CA ARG A 119 20.26 -4.18 6.86
C ARG A 119 19.16 -3.15 7.01
N MET A 120 19.15 -2.09 6.19
CA MET A 120 18.09 -1.07 6.23
C MET A 120 16.75 -1.65 5.77
N ILE A 121 16.71 -2.34 4.63
CA ILE A 121 15.47 -2.92 4.08
C ILE A 121 14.88 -3.97 5.04
N GLY A 122 15.73 -4.75 5.70
CA GLY A 122 15.32 -5.73 6.70
C GLY A 122 14.54 -5.14 7.89
N GLN A 123 14.63 -3.83 8.14
CA GLN A 123 13.83 -3.15 9.16
C GLN A 123 12.39 -2.86 8.72
N PHE A 124 12.19 -2.76 7.40
CA PHE A 124 10.90 -2.48 6.77
C PHE A 124 10.18 -3.74 6.33
N LEU A 125 10.90 -4.80 5.94
CA LEU A 125 10.30 -6.02 5.40
C LEU A 125 10.14 -7.13 6.43
N ARG A 126 8.92 -7.65 6.54
CA ARG A 126 8.56 -8.80 7.38
C ARG A 126 7.75 -9.82 6.55
N PRO A 127 8.04 -11.13 6.65
CA PRO A 127 9.21 -11.75 7.27
C PRO A 127 10.54 -11.33 6.60
N ASP A 128 11.64 -11.51 7.33
CA ASP A 128 12.99 -11.22 6.84
C ASP A 128 13.47 -12.27 5.83
N ARG A 129 14.56 -11.94 5.13
CA ARG A 129 15.12 -12.77 4.06
C ARG A 129 15.54 -14.15 4.58
N THR A 130 16.18 -14.20 5.73
CA THR A 130 16.63 -15.44 6.37
C THR A 130 15.48 -16.40 6.66
N SER A 131 14.39 -15.91 7.25
CA SER A 131 13.19 -16.74 7.50
C SER A 131 12.61 -17.29 6.20
N ILE A 132 12.56 -16.47 5.14
CA ILE A 132 12.05 -16.86 3.83
C ILE A 132 12.89 -17.95 3.21
N GLU A 133 14.21 -17.80 3.21
CA GLU A 133 15.13 -18.79 2.65
C GLU A 133 15.03 -20.13 3.39
N GLU A 134 14.91 -20.12 4.71
CA GLU A 134 14.70 -21.34 5.51
C GLU A 134 13.37 -22.03 5.15
N ALA A 135 12.28 -21.26 5.04
CA ALA A 135 10.99 -21.80 4.65
C ALA A 135 11.00 -22.37 3.21
N LEU A 136 11.70 -21.71 2.29
CA LEU A 136 11.84 -22.17 0.91
C LEU A 136 12.68 -23.45 0.80
N ARG A 137 13.76 -23.59 1.60
CA ARG A 137 14.56 -24.83 1.65
C ARG A 137 13.74 -26.04 2.09
N GLY A 138 12.76 -25.83 2.97
CA GLY A 138 11.83 -26.88 3.43
C GLY A 138 10.67 -27.16 2.48
N ALA A 139 10.47 -26.36 1.44
CA ALA A 139 9.30 -26.44 0.57
C ALA A 139 9.57 -27.30 -0.68
N PRO A 140 8.55 -27.98 -1.22
CA PRO A 140 8.70 -28.71 -2.47
C PRO A 140 8.94 -27.73 -3.64
N PRO A 141 9.82 -28.07 -4.61
CA PRO A 141 10.17 -27.20 -5.74
C PRO A 141 9.03 -27.12 -6.76
N THR A 142 7.98 -26.40 -6.41
CA THR A 142 6.79 -26.20 -7.23
C THR A 142 6.89 -24.88 -8.01
N ARG A 143 6.12 -24.74 -9.10
CA ARG A 143 5.98 -23.45 -9.80
C ARG A 143 5.59 -22.31 -8.86
N LEU A 144 4.75 -22.59 -7.85
CA LEU A 144 4.36 -21.59 -6.86
C LEU A 144 5.54 -21.23 -5.96
N ALA A 145 6.33 -22.20 -5.48
CA ALA A 145 7.50 -21.90 -4.64
C ALA A 145 8.49 -20.98 -5.37
N ARG A 146 8.73 -21.23 -6.68
CA ARG A 146 9.54 -20.33 -7.52
C ARG A 146 8.94 -18.93 -7.62
N LEU A 147 7.67 -18.80 -8.01
CA LEU A 147 7.02 -17.49 -8.12
C LEU A 147 6.95 -16.73 -6.79
N VAL A 148 6.85 -17.43 -5.67
CA VAL A 148 6.89 -16.78 -4.35
C VAL A 148 8.33 -16.35 -3.99
N SER A 149 9.36 -17.11 -4.39
CA SER A 149 10.75 -16.66 -4.31
C SER A 149 10.98 -15.40 -5.14
N ASP A 150 10.59 -15.44 -6.42
CA ASP A 150 10.70 -14.32 -7.35
C ASP A 150 9.95 -13.08 -6.82
N TYR A 151 8.80 -13.30 -6.19
CA TYR A 151 8.06 -12.24 -5.50
C TYR A 151 8.83 -11.66 -4.31
N PHE A 152 9.46 -12.51 -3.48
CA PHE A 152 10.21 -12.03 -2.33
C PHE A 152 11.42 -11.21 -2.75
N ASP A 153 12.16 -11.68 -3.75
CA ASP A 153 13.29 -10.93 -4.33
C ASP A 153 12.81 -9.63 -4.99
N GLY A 154 11.72 -9.70 -5.76
CA GLY A 154 11.11 -8.53 -6.39
C GLY A 154 10.61 -7.50 -5.37
N SER A 155 9.92 -7.93 -4.31
CA SER A 155 9.47 -7.03 -3.24
C SER A 155 10.63 -6.37 -2.50
N GLU A 156 11.76 -7.06 -2.32
CA GLU A 156 12.97 -6.50 -1.69
C GLU A 156 13.59 -5.43 -2.59
N TYR A 157 13.69 -5.71 -3.90
CA TYR A 157 14.14 -4.76 -4.90
C TYR A 157 13.24 -3.52 -4.97
N THR A 158 11.92 -3.68 -5.10
CA THR A 158 10.97 -2.56 -5.15
C THR A 158 11.04 -1.72 -3.89
N SER A 159 11.20 -2.36 -2.72
CA SER A 159 11.39 -1.65 -1.46
C SER A 159 12.66 -0.80 -1.42
N ARG A 160 13.76 -1.22 -2.05
CA ARG A 160 14.97 -0.37 -2.20
C ARG A 160 14.65 0.90 -2.96
N PHE A 161 13.96 0.75 -4.08
CA PHE A 161 13.57 1.89 -4.91
C PHE A 161 12.60 2.83 -4.15
N CYS A 162 11.62 2.30 -3.43
CA CYS A 162 10.75 3.12 -2.59
C CYS A 162 11.53 3.90 -1.52
N LEU A 163 12.59 3.33 -0.93
CA LEU A 163 13.47 4.06 0.00
C LEU A 163 14.31 5.12 -0.71
N SER A 164 14.77 4.90 -1.95
CA SER A 164 15.44 5.96 -2.71
C SER A 164 14.49 7.11 -3.06
N LEU A 165 13.20 6.82 -3.30
CA LEU A 165 12.18 7.86 -3.49
C LEU A 165 11.98 8.71 -2.24
N VAL A 166 11.96 8.11 -1.05
CA VAL A 166 11.94 8.86 0.22
C VAL A 166 13.13 9.81 0.31
N ARG A 167 14.34 9.38 -0.10
CA ARG A 167 15.51 10.27 -0.15
C ARG A 167 15.34 11.37 -1.19
N ALA A 168 14.80 11.05 -2.37
CA ALA A 168 14.50 12.04 -3.40
C ALA A 168 13.52 13.11 -2.90
N VAL A 169 12.49 12.70 -2.14
CA VAL A 169 11.55 13.63 -1.48
C VAL A 169 12.27 14.55 -0.49
N ARG A 170 13.15 14.01 0.36
CA ARG A 170 13.96 14.86 1.28
C ARG A 170 14.82 15.85 0.52
N ARG A 171 15.51 15.40 -0.54
CA ARG A 171 16.31 16.29 -1.41
C ARG A 171 15.45 17.35 -2.08
N ALA A 172 14.23 17.00 -2.54
CA ALA A 172 13.29 17.95 -3.11
C ALA A 172 12.83 18.99 -2.09
N ARG A 173 12.55 18.59 -0.85
CA ARG A 173 12.23 19.54 0.23
C ARG A 173 13.40 20.47 0.51
N SER A 174 14.63 19.95 0.59
CA SER A 174 15.83 20.78 0.75
C SER A 174 16.07 21.73 -0.42
N LEU A 175 15.79 21.28 -1.65
CA LEU A 175 15.90 22.08 -2.88
C LEU A 175 14.91 23.26 -2.87
N TYR A 176 13.68 23.03 -2.44
CA TYR A 176 12.62 24.05 -2.45
C TYR A 176 12.54 24.88 -1.16
N ALA A 177 13.18 24.47 -0.06
CA ALA A 177 13.14 25.19 1.22
C ALA A 177 13.61 26.65 1.10
N PRO A 178 14.76 26.98 0.45
CA PRO A 178 15.18 28.37 0.29
C PRO A 178 14.21 29.22 -0.54
N ILE A 179 13.49 28.59 -1.48
CA ILE A 179 12.44 29.25 -2.27
C ILE A 179 11.20 29.51 -1.39
N GLY A 180 10.82 28.55 -0.55
CA GLY A 180 9.75 28.72 0.44
C GLY A 180 10.05 29.87 1.40
N ASP A 181 11.25 29.89 1.99
CA ASP A 181 11.70 30.96 2.88
C ASP A 181 11.63 32.33 2.18
N LEU A 182 12.06 32.40 0.91
CA LEU A 182 11.97 33.62 0.10
C LEU A 182 10.51 34.04 -0.16
N ILE A 183 9.64 33.08 -0.48
CA ILE A 183 8.21 33.33 -0.70
C ILE A 183 7.55 33.91 0.55
N ASP A 184 7.90 33.42 1.74
CA ASP A 184 7.33 33.86 3.02
C ASP A 184 7.85 35.23 3.46
N LEU A 185 9.11 35.54 3.14
CA LEU A 185 9.73 36.83 3.44
C LEU A 185 9.20 37.98 2.56
N LEU A 186 8.91 37.69 1.29
CA LEU A 186 8.47 38.69 0.34
C LEU A 186 6.97 39.00 0.52
N PRO A 187 6.54 40.26 0.46
CA PRO A 187 5.14 40.63 0.65
C PRO A 187 4.24 39.79 -0.25
N ALA A 188 3.19 39.23 0.37
CA ALA A 188 2.14 38.53 -0.35
C ALA A 188 1.58 39.49 -1.41
N SER A 189 1.12 38.93 -2.54
CA SER A 189 0.52 39.69 -3.63
C SER A 189 -0.86 40.24 -3.25
N THR A 190 -0.94 41.04 -2.20
CA THR A 190 -2.08 41.91 -1.95
C THR A 190 -1.96 43.02 -2.99
N THR A 191 -2.72 42.88 -4.06
CA THR A 191 -2.75 43.87 -5.14
C THR A 191 -3.23 45.20 -4.56
N VAL A 192 -2.33 46.17 -4.48
CA VAL A 192 -2.75 47.57 -4.46
C VAL A 192 -3.03 47.91 -5.93
N ASP A 193 -4.27 48.27 -6.26
CA ASP A 193 -4.69 48.68 -7.62
C ASP A 193 -4.58 47.61 -8.74
N GLY A 194 -4.64 46.32 -8.40
CA GLY A 194 -4.66 45.23 -9.39
C GLY A 194 -3.28 44.80 -9.94
N PHE A 195 -2.19 45.36 -9.41
CA PHE A 195 -0.83 44.96 -9.74
C PHE A 195 -0.11 44.37 -8.51
N PRO A 196 0.69 43.30 -8.67
CA PRO A 196 1.53 42.81 -7.59
C PRO A 196 2.58 43.88 -7.21
N PRO A 197 2.88 44.06 -5.92
CA PRO A 197 3.90 45.01 -5.49
C PRO A 197 5.24 44.67 -6.16
N ARG A 198 5.92 45.70 -6.68
CA ARG A 198 7.25 45.54 -7.29
C ARG A 198 8.25 45.18 -6.20
N LEU A 199 9.13 44.23 -6.51
CA LEU A 199 10.26 43.91 -5.63
C LEU A 199 11.20 45.12 -5.54
N THR A 200 11.74 45.37 -4.36
CA THR A 200 12.88 46.27 -4.20
C THR A 200 14.12 45.66 -4.84
N GLU A 201 15.13 46.48 -5.12
CA GLU A 201 16.39 46.03 -5.74
C GLU A 201 17.08 44.93 -4.90
N ALA A 202 17.16 45.12 -3.58
CA ALA A 202 17.75 44.14 -2.67
C ALA A 202 16.96 42.80 -2.60
N GLU A 203 15.63 42.85 -2.69
CA GLU A 203 14.78 41.65 -2.75
C GLU A 203 14.93 40.92 -4.08
N CYS A 204 15.09 41.66 -5.18
CA CYS A 204 15.34 41.09 -6.51
C CYS A 204 16.72 40.42 -6.57
N ASP A 205 17.75 41.04 -5.99
CA ASP A 205 19.09 40.45 -5.90
C ASP A 205 19.09 39.17 -5.07
N LEU A 206 18.43 39.20 -3.90
CA LEU A 206 18.27 38.02 -3.06
C LEU A 206 17.53 36.90 -3.79
N ALA A 207 16.45 37.23 -4.50
CA ALA A 207 15.70 36.28 -5.30
C ALA A 207 16.56 35.66 -6.40
N PHE A 208 17.30 36.49 -7.14
CA PHE A 208 18.21 36.03 -8.18
C PHE A 208 19.23 35.04 -7.63
N ASP A 209 19.87 35.36 -6.50
CA ASP A 209 20.89 34.50 -5.90
C ASP A 209 20.31 33.15 -5.44
N ARG A 210 19.09 33.13 -4.90
CA ARG A 210 18.37 31.89 -4.51
C ARG A 210 17.96 31.04 -5.71
N LEU A 211 17.48 31.69 -6.77
CA LEU A 211 17.12 31.02 -8.01
C LEU A 211 18.36 30.43 -8.71
N LEU A 212 19.49 31.12 -8.65
CA LEU A 212 20.76 30.62 -9.14
C LEU A 212 21.26 29.40 -8.36
N GLU A 213 21.07 29.39 -7.03
CA GLU A 213 21.33 28.23 -6.18
C GLU A 213 20.44 27.04 -6.55
N PHE A 214 19.14 27.27 -6.75
CA PHE A 214 18.19 26.25 -7.20
C PHE A 214 18.57 25.65 -8.56
N ASP A 215 18.96 26.47 -9.55
CA ASP A 215 19.32 25.98 -10.88
C ASP A 215 20.57 25.09 -10.86
N ARG A 216 21.53 25.35 -9.96
CA ARG A 216 22.76 24.55 -9.80
C ARG A 216 22.48 23.14 -9.30
N LEU A 217 21.47 22.97 -8.46
CA LEU A 217 21.11 21.68 -7.90
C LEU A 217 20.39 20.83 -8.97
N GLY A 218 20.55 19.51 -8.98
CA GLY A 218 19.88 18.63 -9.94
C GLY A 218 18.41 18.37 -9.58
N ASN A 219 17.64 17.83 -10.53
CA ASN A 219 16.33 17.26 -10.20
C ASN A 219 16.52 15.99 -9.38
N PRO A 220 15.96 15.90 -8.16
CA PRO A 220 16.17 14.75 -7.28
C PRO A 220 15.41 13.49 -7.74
N PHE A 221 14.46 13.62 -8.67
CA PHE A 221 13.69 12.52 -9.24
C PHE A 221 14.26 12.08 -10.59
N THR A 222 14.46 10.78 -10.78
CA THR A 222 14.95 10.23 -12.04
C THR A 222 13.97 10.47 -13.17
N ALA A 223 14.49 10.79 -14.36
CA ALA A 223 13.66 10.93 -15.55
C ALA A 223 12.91 9.62 -15.84
N PRO A 224 11.64 9.69 -16.28
CA PRO A 224 10.99 8.52 -16.85
C PRO A 224 11.79 8.04 -18.06
N SER A 225 11.94 6.73 -18.23
CA SER A 225 12.74 6.18 -19.32
C SER A 225 12.15 6.55 -20.70
N SER A 226 13.01 6.58 -21.71
CA SER A 226 12.66 7.06 -23.05
C SER A 226 11.65 6.17 -23.80
N ASP A 227 11.46 4.91 -23.39
CA ASP A 227 10.45 4.01 -23.97
C ASP A 227 9.08 4.11 -23.25
N GLY A 228 8.95 5.00 -22.26
CA GLY A 228 7.75 5.13 -21.43
C GLY A 228 7.61 4.03 -20.36
N SER A 229 8.61 3.16 -20.19
CA SER A 229 8.67 2.17 -19.12
C SER A 229 8.96 2.83 -17.77
N CYS A 230 8.20 2.43 -16.77
CA CYS A 230 8.50 2.80 -15.38
C CYS A 230 9.61 1.87 -14.84
N SER A 231 10.34 2.32 -13.82
CA SER A 231 11.36 1.50 -13.13
C SER A 231 10.80 0.20 -12.54
N PHE A 232 9.47 0.07 -12.43
CA PHE A 232 8.79 -1.11 -11.89
C PHE A 232 8.31 -2.12 -12.95
N GLN A 233 8.51 -1.90 -14.25
CA GLN A 233 7.87 -2.74 -15.28
C GLN A 233 8.26 -4.23 -15.20
N GLY A 234 9.54 -4.55 -14.94
CA GLY A 234 9.97 -5.94 -14.73
C GLY A 234 9.28 -6.61 -13.53
N LEU A 235 9.10 -5.85 -12.45
CA LEU A 235 8.47 -6.33 -11.21
C LEU A 235 6.96 -6.52 -11.33
N ARG A 236 6.31 -5.64 -12.10
CA ARG A 236 4.89 -5.78 -12.43
C ARG A 236 4.61 -7.10 -13.13
N GLY A 237 5.51 -7.55 -14.00
CA GLY A 237 5.43 -8.87 -14.65
C GLY A 237 5.38 -10.01 -13.63
N THR A 238 6.32 -10.01 -12.68
CA THR A 238 6.39 -11.01 -11.60
C THR A 238 5.16 -10.99 -10.72
N PHE A 239 4.68 -9.80 -10.32
CA PHE A 239 3.47 -9.65 -9.51
C PHE A 239 2.20 -10.11 -10.24
N ALA A 240 2.09 -9.80 -11.53
CA ALA A 240 0.97 -10.25 -12.36
C ALA A 240 0.94 -11.77 -12.50
N GLU A 241 2.09 -12.41 -12.74
CA GLU A 241 2.17 -13.87 -12.85
C GLU A 241 1.83 -14.56 -11.51
N LEU A 242 2.36 -14.04 -10.40
CA LEU A 242 2.02 -14.57 -9.08
C LEU A 242 0.51 -14.45 -8.81
N LYS A 243 -0.08 -13.28 -9.06
CA LYS A 243 -1.52 -13.04 -8.91
C LYS A 243 -2.33 -14.06 -9.71
N GLN A 244 -1.99 -14.26 -10.98
CA GLN A 244 -2.67 -15.23 -11.84
C GLN A 244 -2.59 -16.65 -11.27
N GLN A 245 -1.44 -17.07 -10.75
CA GLN A 245 -1.31 -18.39 -10.12
C GLN A 245 -2.12 -18.53 -8.83
N LEU A 246 -2.18 -17.48 -8.01
CA LEU A 246 -3.01 -17.46 -6.80
C LEU A 246 -4.50 -17.58 -7.15
N GLU A 247 -4.98 -16.83 -8.15
CA GLU A 247 -6.36 -16.91 -8.64
C GLU A 247 -6.70 -18.30 -9.20
N LEU A 248 -5.80 -18.90 -9.99
CA LEU A 248 -5.99 -20.27 -10.50
C LEU A 248 -6.08 -21.29 -9.35
N ARG A 249 -5.29 -21.12 -8.30
CA ARG A 249 -5.37 -21.99 -7.10
C ARG A 249 -6.64 -21.73 -6.30
N LEU A 250 -7.08 -20.48 -6.18
CA LEU A 250 -8.32 -20.10 -5.52
C LEU A 250 -9.52 -20.77 -6.21
N LEU A 251 -9.56 -20.74 -7.55
CA LEU A 251 -10.59 -21.41 -8.35
C LEU A 251 -10.59 -22.93 -8.12
N LYS A 252 -9.40 -23.56 -8.14
CA LYS A 252 -9.26 -25.00 -7.87
C LYS A 252 -9.69 -25.38 -6.46
N ALA A 253 -9.27 -24.61 -5.45
CA ALA A 253 -9.63 -24.80 -4.05
C ALA A 253 -11.14 -24.63 -3.82
N SER A 254 -11.72 -23.58 -4.38
CA SER A 254 -13.16 -23.32 -4.33
C SER A 254 -13.97 -24.45 -4.99
N ARG A 255 -13.50 -24.98 -6.12
CA ARG A 255 -14.13 -26.14 -6.77
C ARG A 255 -14.09 -27.38 -5.87
N ARG A 256 -12.95 -27.67 -5.22
CA ARG A 256 -12.83 -28.78 -4.27
C ARG A 256 -13.78 -28.61 -3.07
N TYR A 257 -13.82 -27.42 -2.49
CA TYR A 257 -14.74 -27.10 -1.40
C TYR A 257 -16.21 -27.32 -1.80
N ARG A 258 -16.61 -26.82 -2.98
CA ARG A 258 -17.97 -27.04 -3.52
C ARG A 258 -18.28 -28.54 -3.66
N LEU A 259 -17.36 -29.32 -4.21
CA LEU A 259 -17.53 -30.78 -4.34
C LEU A 259 -17.70 -31.47 -2.99
N MET A 260 -16.92 -31.08 -1.97
CA MET A 260 -17.06 -31.62 -0.61
C MET A 260 -18.44 -31.30 -0.03
N CYS A 261 -18.91 -30.06 -0.17
CA CYS A 261 -20.24 -29.67 0.27
C CYS A 261 -21.34 -30.47 -0.45
N CYS A 262 -21.24 -30.63 -1.78
CA CYS A 262 -22.18 -31.43 -2.57
C CYS A 262 -22.17 -32.91 -2.13
N ALA A 263 -21.00 -33.51 -1.95
CA ALA A 263 -20.87 -34.89 -1.50
C ALA A 263 -21.51 -35.12 -0.12
N THR A 264 -21.31 -34.18 0.82
CA THR A 264 -21.94 -34.29 2.14
C THR A 264 -23.47 -34.17 2.09
N ARG A 265 -24.02 -33.32 1.21
CA ARG A 265 -25.47 -33.23 1.03
C ARG A 265 -26.04 -34.48 0.35
N GLY A 266 -25.36 -35.01 -0.65
CA GLY A 266 -25.74 -36.24 -1.35
C GLY A 266 -25.69 -37.47 -0.43
N SER A 267 -24.66 -37.58 0.41
CA SER A 267 -24.57 -38.64 1.43
C SER A 267 -25.70 -38.55 2.45
N GLY A 268 -26.02 -37.36 2.95
CA GLY A 268 -27.17 -37.17 3.85
C GLY A 268 -28.49 -37.61 3.24
N ALA A 269 -28.75 -37.24 1.98
CA ALA A 269 -29.94 -37.68 1.25
C ALA A 269 -29.97 -39.21 1.05
N CYS A 270 -28.83 -39.82 0.69
CA CYS A 270 -28.70 -41.26 0.52
C CYS A 270 -28.96 -42.04 1.82
N LEU A 271 -28.48 -41.53 2.97
CA LEU A 271 -28.76 -42.13 4.27
C LEU A 271 -30.26 -42.08 4.61
N ILE A 272 -30.93 -40.95 4.35
CA ILE A 272 -32.39 -40.82 4.56
C ILE A 272 -33.17 -41.79 3.67
N VAL A 273 -32.82 -41.89 2.38
CA VAL A 273 -33.48 -42.84 1.47
C VAL A 273 -33.25 -44.29 1.91
N SER A 274 -32.03 -44.61 2.35
CA SER A 274 -31.69 -45.95 2.81
C SER A 274 -32.44 -46.33 4.09
N THR A 275 -32.58 -45.41 5.05
CA THR A 275 -33.32 -45.68 6.30
C THR A 275 -34.81 -45.85 6.05
N ILE A 276 -35.41 -45.04 5.17
CA ILE A 276 -36.81 -45.20 4.75
C ILE A 276 -36.99 -46.56 4.05
N GLY A 277 -36.09 -46.91 3.12
CA GLY A 277 -36.12 -48.20 2.43
C GLY A 277 -36.03 -49.39 3.39
N LEU A 278 -35.10 -49.38 4.34
CA LEU A 278 -34.97 -50.39 5.39
C LEU A 278 -36.24 -50.52 6.24
N ALA A 279 -36.84 -49.40 6.64
CA ALA A 279 -38.06 -49.39 7.43
C ALA A 279 -39.24 -50.03 6.67
N VAL A 280 -39.45 -49.66 5.40
CA VAL A 280 -40.51 -50.23 4.55
C VAL A 280 -40.29 -51.73 4.35
N THR A 281 -39.06 -52.15 4.03
CA THR A 281 -38.73 -53.56 3.83
C THR A 281 -38.99 -54.38 5.11
N GLY A 282 -38.65 -53.83 6.28
CA GLY A 282 -38.92 -54.43 7.58
C GLY A 282 -40.42 -54.61 7.86
N VAL A 283 -41.26 -53.63 7.51
CA VAL A 283 -42.73 -53.73 7.66
C VAL A 283 -43.31 -54.80 6.74
N VAL A 284 -42.84 -54.91 5.50
CA VAL A 284 -43.27 -55.96 4.56
C VAL A 284 -42.87 -57.35 5.05
N LEU A 285 -41.66 -57.51 5.58
CA LEU A 285 -41.20 -58.78 6.16
C LEU A 285 -41.99 -59.15 7.42
N ALA A 286 -42.27 -58.18 8.31
CA ALA A 286 -43.06 -58.41 9.51
C ALA A 286 -44.53 -58.76 9.20
N THR A 287 -45.08 -58.25 8.10
CA THR A 287 -46.45 -58.57 7.65
C THR A 287 -46.54 -59.93 6.95
N HIS A 288 -45.46 -60.42 6.35
CA HIS A 288 -45.42 -61.74 5.70
C HIS A 288 -44.84 -62.88 6.55
N ALA A 289 -44.29 -62.60 7.75
CA ALA A 289 -43.72 -63.62 8.62
C ALA A 289 -44.49 -63.79 9.94
N LEU A 290 -45.49 -64.67 9.93
CA LEU A 290 -46.03 -65.32 11.11
C LEU A 290 -45.51 -66.76 11.18
N VAL A 291 -44.19 -66.96 11.08
CA VAL A 291 -43.51 -68.23 11.44
C VAL A 291 -42.10 -67.91 11.96
N THR A 292 -41.74 -68.64 12.99
CA THR A 292 -40.67 -68.48 13.97
C THR A 292 -39.22 -68.53 13.46
N LEU A 293 -38.36 -67.82 14.21
CA LEU A 293 -37.09 -68.29 14.80
C LEU A 293 -35.73 -67.78 14.22
N VAL A 294 -34.96 -67.21 15.16
CA VAL A 294 -33.51 -67.38 15.43
C VAL A 294 -32.45 -66.54 14.68
N ALA A 295 -31.64 -65.91 15.55
CA ALA A 295 -30.23 -65.57 15.48
C ALA A 295 -29.65 -64.90 14.22
N ALA A 296 -29.34 -63.61 14.42
CA ALA A 296 -28.13 -62.90 13.99
C ALA A 296 -27.87 -62.76 12.48
N PRO A 297 -27.45 -61.55 12.06
CA PRO A 297 -26.01 -61.37 11.93
C PRO A 297 -25.48 -60.25 12.82
N ALA A 298 -24.72 -60.65 13.85
CA ALA A 298 -23.61 -59.87 14.34
C ALA A 298 -22.47 -59.97 13.31
N LEU A 299 -22.54 -59.19 12.24
CA LEU A 299 -21.45 -58.90 11.32
C LEU A 299 -21.62 -57.40 11.04
N LEU A 300 -20.92 -56.49 11.74
CA LEU A 300 -19.51 -56.19 11.52
C LEU A 300 -18.87 -55.56 12.78
N PRO A 301 -18.09 -56.30 13.59
CA PRO A 301 -17.10 -55.69 14.46
C PRO A 301 -15.74 -55.78 13.76
N GLY A 302 -15.22 -54.66 13.24
CA GLY A 302 -13.81 -54.62 12.80
C GLY A 302 -13.44 -53.75 11.60
N GLY A 303 -14.38 -53.07 10.95
CA GLY A 303 -14.03 -52.09 9.92
C GLY A 303 -13.51 -50.81 10.58
N CYS A 304 -12.20 -50.55 10.48
CA CYS A 304 -11.56 -49.34 10.96
C CYS A 304 -12.23 -48.07 10.39
N HIS A 305 -13.28 -47.56 11.05
CA HIS A 305 -13.80 -46.23 10.80
C HIS A 305 -12.83 -45.23 11.44
N ARG A 306 -11.69 -45.00 10.77
CA ARG A 306 -11.15 -43.64 10.73
C ARG A 306 -12.22 -42.81 10.04
N MET A 307 -13.22 -42.34 10.80
CA MET A 307 -14.15 -41.34 10.32
C MET A 307 -13.29 -40.15 9.89
N ILE A 308 -13.23 -39.93 8.58
CA ILE A 308 -12.63 -38.72 8.04
C ILE A 308 -13.42 -37.57 8.66
N ASP A 309 -12.75 -36.70 9.42
CA ASP A 309 -13.36 -35.51 9.99
C ASP A 309 -13.68 -34.52 8.86
N VAL A 310 -14.79 -34.77 8.16
CA VAL A 310 -15.27 -33.96 7.04
C VAL A 310 -15.55 -32.51 7.48
N PRO A 311 -16.15 -32.24 8.65
CA PRO A 311 -16.23 -30.88 9.20
C PRO A 311 -14.87 -30.19 9.32
N GLY A 312 -13.88 -30.83 9.96
CA GLY A 312 -12.54 -30.28 10.12
C GLY A 312 -11.82 -30.06 8.79
N LEU A 313 -11.97 -30.98 7.83
CA LEU A 313 -11.40 -30.86 6.50
C LEU A 313 -12.02 -29.71 5.70
N ARG A 314 -13.35 -29.51 5.80
CA ARG A 314 -14.04 -28.36 5.19
C ARG A 314 -13.57 -27.04 5.79
N LYS A 315 -13.39 -26.98 7.11
CA LYS A 315 -12.86 -25.79 7.80
C LYS A 315 -11.46 -25.46 7.29
N ARG A 316 -10.53 -26.43 7.28
CA ARG A 316 -9.17 -26.24 6.74
C ARG A 316 -9.19 -25.78 5.27
N GLN A 317 -10.07 -26.35 4.46
CA GLN A 317 -10.21 -25.97 3.06
C GLN A 317 -10.75 -24.55 2.88
N ARG A 318 -11.64 -24.09 3.77
CA ARG A 318 -12.14 -22.71 3.81
C ARG A 318 -11.04 -21.75 4.25
N ASP A 319 -10.35 -22.05 5.34
CA ASP A 319 -9.23 -21.24 5.84
C ASP A 319 -8.14 -21.07 4.76
N TYR A 320 -7.88 -22.13 3.97
CA TYR A 320 -6.97 -22.08 2.82
C TYR A 320 -7.48 -21.21 1.66
N ILE A 321 -8.79 -21.23 1.37
CA ILE A 321 -9.41 -20.35 0.36
C ILE A 321 -9.30 -18.90 0.81
N ASP A 322 -9.63 -18.61 2.07
CA ASP A 322 -9.61 -17.25 2.63
C ASP A 322 -8.17 -16.69 2.60
N GLN A 323 -7.18 -17.52 2.91
CA GLN A 323 -5.76 -17.13 2.80
C GLN A 323 -5.33 -16.86 1.34
N LEU A 324 -5.74 -17.69 0.38
CA LEU A 324 -5.44 -17.47 -1.04
C LEU A 324 -6.07 -16.18 -1.56
N GLU A 325 -7.31 -15.91 -1.17
CA GLU A 325 -8.02 -14.68 -1.54
C GLU A 325 -7.35 -13.45 -0.93
N ALA A 326 -6.97 -13.51 0.36
CA ALA A 326 -6.24 -12.44 1.01
C ALA A 326 -4.88 -12.17 0.33
N ALA A 327 -4.14 -13.22 -0.05
CA ALA A 327 -2.86 -13.08 -0.74
C ALA A 327 -3.04 -12.46 -2.13
N SER A 328 -4.04 -12.92 -2.89
CA SER A 328 -4.35 -12.39 -4.23
C SER A 328 -4.78 -10.92 -4.18
N ARG A 329 -5.57 -10.52 -3.17
CA ARG A 329 -5.94 -9.12 -2.95
C ARG A 329 -4.73 -8.26 -2.57
N GLY A 330 -3.84 -8.77 -1.71
CA GLY A 330 -2.61 -8.07 -1.34
C GLY A 330 -1.72 -7.76 -2.54
N VAL A 331 -1.51 -8.75 -3.43
CA VAL A 331 -0.71 -8.55 -4.66
C VAL A 331 -1.37 -7.52 -5.60
N TYR A 332 -2.70 -7.45 -5.66
CA TYR A 332 -3.40 -6.43 -6.44
C TYR A 332 -3.21 -5.02 -5.89
N VAL A 333 -3.34 -4.85 -4.56
CA VAL A 333 -3.15 -3.55 -3.90
C VAL A 333 -1.74 -3.02 -4.17
N ILE A 334 -0.72 -3.88 -4.05
CA ILE A 334 0.67 -3.50 -4.34
C ILE A 334 0.84 -2.94 -5.76
N ASN A 335 0.26 -3.60 -6.78
CA ASN A 335 0.37 -3.10 -8.16
C ASN A 335 -0.26 -1.71 -8.33
N ASN A 336 -1.39 -1.46 -7.68
CA ASN A 336 -2.08 -0.18 -7.71
C ASN A 336 -1.31 0.92 -6.95
N ASP A 337 -0.70 0.58 -5.81
CA ASP A 337 0.17 1.50 -5.08
C ASP A 337 1.38 1.89 -5.93
N LEU A 338 1.99 0.91 -6.61
CA LEU A 338 3.10 1.17 -7.54
C LEU A 338 2.68 2.03 -8.73
N ASP A 339 1.49 1.81 -9.32
CA ASP A 339 0.96 2.70 -10.38
C ASP A 339 0.79 4.13 -9.89
N THR A 340 0.39 4.29 -8.62
CA THR A 340 0.18 5.62 -8.02
C THR A 340 1.53 6.29 -7.74
N ILE A 341 2.47 5.57 -7.14
CA ILE A 341 3.86 6.01 -6.91
C ILE A 341 4.50 6.45 -8.24
N ASP A 342 4.40 5.66 -9.30
CA ASP A 342 4.97 6.01 -10.61
C ASP A 342 4.42 7.31 -11.16
N ARG A 343 3.09 7.49 -11.10
CA ARG A 343 2.45 8.73 -11.58
C ARG A 343 2.87 9.93 -10.74
N LEU A 344 3.00 9.77 -9.42
CA LEU A 344 3.46 10.81 -8.52
C LEU A 344 4.92 11.20 -8.82
N VAL A 345 5.81 10.22 -9.00
CA VAL A 345 7.22 10.47 -9.36
C VAL A 345 7.34 11.17 -10.71
N ALA A 346 6.59 10.72 -11.73
CA ALA A 346 6.59 11.35 -13.05
C ALA A 346 6.08 12.80 -12.98
N ARG A 347 5.03 13.05 -12.19
CA ARG A 347 4.48 14.39 -11.98
C ARG A 347 5.46 15.30 -11.26
N LEU A 348 6.07 14.82 -10.18
CA LEU A 348 7.09 15.54 -9.42
C LEU A 348 8.31 15.86 -10.29
N HIS A 349 8.82 14.88 -11.03
CA HIS A 349 9.92 15.08 -11.97
C HIS A 349 9.58 16.19 -12.99
N ALA A 350 8.41 16.13 -13.62
CA ALA A 350 7.97 17.14 -14.59
C ALA A 350 7.79 18.52 -13.97
N THR A 351 7.28 18.62 -12.74
CA THR A 351 7.16 19.90 -12.02
C THR A 351 8.54 20.50 -11.75
N VAL A 352 9.49 19.71 -11.23
CA VAL A 352 10.86 20.20 -10.98
C VAL A 352 11.52 20.63 -12.29
N GLU A 353 11.45 19.85 -13.37
CA GLU A 353 12.00 20.26 -14.67
C GLU A 353 11.35 21.54 -15.22
N SER A 354 10.02 21.66 -15.10
CA SER A 354 9.30 22.86 -15.53
C SER A 354 9.75 24.10 -14.76
N ASP A 355 9.84 24.00 -13.43
CA ASP A 355 10.30 25.09 -12.57
C ASP A 355 11.75 25.46 -12.91
N ARG A 356 12.62 24.48 -13.18
CA ARG A 356 14.01 24.72 -13.60
C ARG A 356 14.12 25.48 -14.91
N VAL A 357 13.35 25.08 -15.93
CA VAL A 357 13.32 25.80 -17.21
C VAL A 357 12.86 27.24 -16.99
N LEU A 358 11.82 27.45 -16.19
CA LEU A 358 11.32 28.78 -15.87
C LEU A 358 12.36 29.63 -15.13
N VAL A 359 13.06 29.03 -14.15
CA VAL A 359 14.14 29.68 -13.42
C VAL A 359 15.27 30.10 -14.36
N ARG A 360 15.72 29.23 -15.27
CA ARG A 360 16.77 29.57 -16.25
C ARG A 360 16.38 30.74 -17.13
N LEU A 361 15.14 30.76 -17.64
CA LEU A 361 14.64 31.89 -18.44
C LEU A 361 14.64 33.21 -17.65
N GLY A 362 14.30 33.16 -16.36
CA GLY A 362 14.42 34.32 -15.46
C GLY A 362 15.86 34.78 -15.27
N LEU A 363 16.79 33.85 -15.04
CA LEU A 363 18.20 34.14 -14.80
C LEU A 363 18.92 34.67 -16.05
N GLU A 364 18.57 34.19 -17.24
CA GLU A 364 19.11 34.65 -18.54
C GLU A 364 18.87 36.15 -18.79
N SER A 365 17.83 36.71 -18.17
CA SER A 365 17.49 38.13 -18.29
C SER A 365 18.46 39.05 -17.53
N GLY A 366 19.29 38.50 -16.64
CA GLY A 366 20.27 39.22 -15.83
C GLY A 366 19.67 39.92 -14.61
N LYS A 367 20.54 40.32 -13.66
CA LYS A 367 20.13 40.96 -12.39
C LYS A 367 19.40 42.29 -12.57
N ASP A 368 19.71 43.02 -13.63
CA ASP A 368 19.14 44.35 -13.91
C ASP A 368 17.65 44.30 -14.32
N GLN A 369 17.12 43.12 -14.64
CA GLN A 369 15.74 42.92 -15.08
C GLN A 369 14.88 42.30 -13.97
N GLN A 370 14.13 43.16 -13.27
CA GLN A 370 13.28 42.73 -12.14
C GLN A 370 12.04 41.94 -12.56
N HIS A 371 11.46 42.26 -13.72
CA HIS A 371 10.19 41.68 -14.16
C HIS A 371 10.26 40.15 -14.41
N PRO A 372 11.27 39.60 -15.11
CA PRO A 372 11.43 38.16 -15.26
C PRO A 372 11.55 37.43 -13.92
N ILE A 373 12.38 37.93 -13.00
CA ILE A 373 12.55 37.33 -11.66
C ILE A 373 11.25 37.35 -10.86
N GLN A 374 10.49 38.46 -10.93
CA GLN A 374 9.19 38.58 -10.28
C GLN A 374 8.17 37.58 -10.83
N GLU A 375 8.16 37.33 -12.14
CA GLU A 375 7.26 36.35 -12.77
C GLU A 375 7.61 34.92 -12.37
N VAL A 376 8.90 34.57 -12.33
CA VAL A 376 9.36 33.26 -11.83
C VAL A 376 8.89 33.06 -10.40
N LEU A 377 9.09 34.03 -9.51
CA LEU A 377 8.65 33.94 -8.12
C LEU A 377 7.13 33.83 -7.99
N HIS A 378 6.37 34.56 -8.81
CA HIS A 378 4.92 34.46 -8.82
C HIS A 378 4.46 33.05 -9.17
N HIS A 379 5.06 32.44 -10.19
CA HIS A 379 4.77 31.06 -10.60
C HIS A 379 5.13 30.06 -9.50
N LEU A 380 6.34 30.14 -8.95
CA LEU A 380 6.80 29.26 -7.88
C LEU A 380 5.89 29.38 -6.66
N ARG A 381 5.55 30.61 -6.24
CA ARG A 381 4.62 30.86 -5.13
C ARG A 381 3.26 30.21 -5.34
N LYS A 382 2.71 30.31 -6.56
CA LYS A 382 1.41 29.71 -6.90
C LYS A 382 1.45 28.18 -6.82
N ASN A 383 2.54 27.56 -7.26
CA ASN A 383 2.64 26.10 -7.35
C ASN A 383 3.18 25.45 -6.06
N HIS A 384 3.91 26.19 -5.23
CA HIS A 384 4.65 25.67 -4.07
C HIS A 384 3.79 24.82 -3.12
N PRO A 385 2.57 25.25 -2.69
CA PRO A 385 1.76 24.43 -1.80
C PRO A 385 1.34 23.10 -2.43
N SER A 386 0.98 23.12 -3.72
CA SER A 386 0.60 21.91 -4.44
C SER A 386 1.78 20.96 -4.60
N PHE A 387 3.00 21.48 -4.82
CA PHE A 387 4.21 20.68 -4.93
C PHE A 387 4.55 20.00 -3.59
N LEU A 388 4.50 20.74 -2.48
CA LEU A 388 4.73 20.17 -1.14
C LEU A 388 3.72 19.05 -0.81
N HIS A 389 2.44 19.25 -1.15
CA HIS A 389 1.42 18.24 -0.96
C HIS A 389 1.70 16.97 -1.79
N GLN A 390 2.21 17.11 -3.03
CA GLN A 390 2.60 15.95 -3.84
C GLN A 390 3.78 15.17 -3.25
N LEU A 391 4.70 15.86 -2.55
CA LEU A 391 5.80 15.19 -1.84
C LEU A 391 5.28 14.37 -0.65
N GLU A 392 4.31 14.90 0.09
CA GLU A 392 3.62 14.19 1.17
C GLU A 392 2.84 12.99 0.63
N ASP A 393 2.06 13.18 -0.44
CA ASP A 393 1.33 12.10 -1.12
C ASP A 393 2.27 10.95 -1.49
N LEU A 394 3.47 11.26 -2.01
CA LEU A 394 4.44 10.23 -2.41
C LEU A 394 4.95 9.43 -1.20
N GLU A 395 5.31 10.09 -0.09
CA GLU A 395 5.75 9.39 1.13
C GLU A 395 4.65 8.54 1.74
N GLU A 396 3.41 9.04 1.73
CA GLU A 396 2.25 8.32 2.22
C GLU A 396 1.99 7.05 1.40
N HIS A 397 2.03 7.15 0.07
CA HIS A 397 1.87 5.98 -0.80
C HIS A 397 3.05 4.99 -0.69
N VAL A 398 4.27 5.47 -0.43
CA VAL A 398 5.39 4.59 -0.10
C VAL A 398 5.12 3.82 1.21
N CYS A 399 4.55 4.46 2.23
CA CYS A 399 4.17 3.79 3.47
C CYS A 399 3.06 2.75 3.26
N LEU A 400 2.04 3.09 2.46
CA LEU A 400 0.96 2.17 2.08
C LEU A 400 1.49 0.96 1.32
N TYR A 401 2.43 1.17 0.38
CA TYR A 401 3.14 0.08 -0.30
C TYR A 401 3.84 -0.84 0.71
N PHE A 402 4.56 -0.31 1.70
CA PHE A 402 5.23 -1.12 2.72
C PHE A 402 4.25 -1.92 3.59
N LEU A 403 3.06 -1.39 3.88
CA LEU A 403 2.02 -2.14 4.56
C LEU A 403 1.50 -3.30 3.69
N ALA A 404 1.15 -3.00 2.45
CA ALA A 404 0.60 -3.97 1.51
C ALA A 404 1.61 -5.10 1.24
N VAL A 405 2.88 -4.76 1.03
CA VAL A 405 3.94 -5.74 0.75
C VAL A 405 4.22 -6.61 1.96
N ASN A 406 4.28 -6.07 3.19
CA ASN A 406 4.48 -6.88 4.39
C ASN A 406 3.33 -7.83 4.65
N HIS A 407 2.10 -7.37 4.44
CA HIS A 407 0.92 -8.22 4.57
C HIS A 407 0.93 -9.36 3.55
N ALA A 408 1.22 -9.06 2.28
CA ALA A 408 1.32 -10.08 1.23
C ALA A 408 2.48 -11.05 1.49
N ARG A 409 3.66 -10.55 1.89
CA ARG A 409 4.82 -11.37 2.26
C ARG A 409 4.49 -12.35 3.39
N PHE A 410 3.79 -11.89 4.42
CA PHE A 410 3.34 -12.74 5.53
C PHE A 410 2.38 -13.85 5.06
N LEU A 411 1.40 -13.53 4.22
CA LEU A 411 0.43 -14.50 3.72
C LEU A 411 1.06 -15.57 2.83
N LEU A 412 1.99 -15.17 1.96
CA LEU A 412 2.75 -16.06 1.07
C LEU A 412 3.73 -16.93 1.86
N PHE A 413 4.40 -16.36 2.86
CA PHE A 413 5.26 -17.12 3.77
C PHE A 413 4.49 -18.24 4.47
N ARG A 414 3.31 -17.92 5.04
CA ARG A 414 2.41 -18.93 5.62
C ARG A 414 1.96 -19.96 4.58
N GLN A 415 1.76 -19.56 3.32
CA GLN A 415 1.36 -20.48 2.25
C GLN A 415 2.45 -21.51 1.94
N ILE A 416 3.72 -21.10 1.96
CA ILE A 416 4.86 -22.00 1.79
C ILE A 416 4.95 -22.99 2.96
N GLN A 417 4.84 -22.50 4.20
CA GLN A 417 4.91 -23.33 5.40
C GLN A 417 3.76 -24.35 5.52
N GLN A 418 2.58 -24.01 4.98
CA GLN A 418 1.38 -24.84 5.07
C GLN A 418 1.18 -25.76 3.84
N GLN A 419 2.13 -25.82 2.90
CA GLN A 419 2.03 -26.79 1.80
C GLN A 419 2.05 -28.21 2.38
N PRO A 420 1.02 -29.04 2.14
CA PRO A 420 1.11 -30.44 2.50
C PRO A 420 2.24 -31.10 1.70
N PRO A 421 3.00 -32.05 2.28
CA PRO A 421 4.01 -32.77 1.53
C PRO A 421 3.36 -33.44 0.31
N PRO A 422 4.10 -33.58 -0.81
CA PRO A 422 3.58 -34.31 -1.97
C PRO A 422 3.16 -35.73 -1.54
N PRO A 423 2.09 -36.28 -2.16
CA PRO A 423 1.56 -37.60 -1.82
C PRO A 423 2.57 -38.72 -2.06
#